data_AF-A0A7S1MYJ3-F1
#
_entry.id   AF-A0A7S1MYJ3-F1
#
_cell.length_a   1.000
_cell.length_b   1.000
_cell.length_c   1.000
_cell.angle_alpha   90.00
_cell.angle_beta   90.00
_cell.angle_gamma   90.00
#
_symmetry.space_group_name_H-M   'P 1'
#
loop_
_entity.id
_entity.type
_entity.pdbx_description
1 polymer ?
#
loop_
_entity_poly.entity_id
_entity_poly.type
_entity_poly.pdbx_seq_one_letter_code
_entity_poly.pdbx_strand_id
1 'polypeptide(L)'
;EGGRGGVRSQSRLVDCLGSVSVNFQANLCAMDGGELPGVRKVEHFGVHVGVERGVVVGAQMESVMDRDWDDMSFEMLARVLVDLHTNSTELLKDVLTHEQERLLEFLFNGQEMHRTKLAVFIMDQIEPKMEAASYMDHDMYEAELSRAIGDIQLWRDLGTDKTDLLFVGEYGVIVAGPNSRKAEKVYVDWLTLTAKDLFIRQLFVRLSTTASRIEELHEMIASAAQDPNSINRARRRLREITGEMSLLGQMLELCLGSLEHMSPVQRSKDQVGKDMFEGLRLSKLQEEVHRSVKDLEKMFQSSMADLKTLQDNFNTEQRKILQNVYTEVSNSSDQLFRSRANLKITHKGTVSLPSEMPIIVMTICFSGMLGVEILKRLHTGVTIGYVTPRWFSSGIQPFSETSPATLFLLQFAFILLTCYFGMWFLGRSGRRSGELLRKRAVINRKIVDMKALIRFLEDAGCVTAQTSADKKGFKDSKIVTVSFTDKSFFRWFGDYPLVTLELDYVHMFVNSALLSWDYMGKRISRADPYALVCDMLVEAGAISKADPRNPKPRWLREPDEEY
;
A
#
# COMPACT_ATOMS: atom_id res chain seq x y z
N GLU A 1 -33.36 -33.11 -18.69
CA GLU A 1 -32.83 -32.55 -19.94
C GLU A 1 -31.75 -31.53 -19.60
N GLY A 2 -30.57 -31.66 -20.20
CA GLY A 2 -29.37 -30.86 -19.89
C GLY A 2 -28.25 -31.62 -19.16
N GLY A 3 -27.99 -32.87 -19.55
CA GLY A 3 -26.84 -33.64 -19.05
C GLY A 3 -25.54 -33.07 -19.59
N ARG A 4 -24.79 -32.34 -18.76
CA ARG A 4 -23.34 -32.20 -18.97
C ARG A 4 -22.73 -33.57 -18.75
N GLY A 5 -22.10 -34.12 -19.78
CA GLY A 5 -21.25 -35.31 -19.67
C GLY A 5 -20.10 -35.00 -18.71
N GLY A 6 -20.31 -35.26 -17.42
CA GLY A 6 -19.30 -35.13 -16.41
C GLY A 6 -18.48 -36.41 -16.35
N VAL A 7 -17.18 -36.29 -16.56
CA VAL A 7 -16.22 -37.33 -16.25
C VAL A 7 -16.42 -37.74 -14.78
N ARG A 8 -16.72 -39.01 -14.51
CA ARG A 8 -16.82 -39.53 -13.13
C ARG A 8 -15.46 -40.06 -12.73
N SER A 9 -14.76 -39.34 -11.85
CA SER A 9 -13.58 -39.83 -11.15
C SER A 9 -14.02 -40.69 -9.95
N GLN A 10 -13.45 -41.88 -9.82
CA GLN A 10 -13.57 -42.69 -8.60
C GLN A 10 -12.17 -43.05 -8.11
N SER A 11 -11.79 -42.58 -6.92
CA SER A 11 -10.51 -42.89 -6.29
C SER A 11 -10.68 -43.94 -5.18
N ARG A 12 -9.77 -44.90 -5.14
CA ARG A 12 -9.68 -45.95 -4.13
C ARG A 12 -8.29 -45.93 -3.52
N LEU A 13 -8.20 -45.71 -2.22
CA LEU A 13 -6.94 -45.84 -1.49
C LEU A 13 -6.44 -47.29 -1.56
N VAL A 14 -5.18 -47.47 -1.96
CA VAL A 14 -4.54 -48.78 -2.09
C VAL A 14 -3.64 -49.04 -0.89
N ASP A 15 -2.76 -48.08 -0.57
CA ASP A 15 -1.81 -48.20 0.52
C ASP A 15 -1.51 -46.82 1.12
N CYS A 16 -1.29 -46.78 2.43
CA CYS A 16 -0.93 -45.57 3.15
C CYS A 16 0.13 -45.94 4.18
N LEU A 17 1.39 -45.69 3.84
CA LEU A 17 2.50 -45.79 4.77
C LEU A 17 2.53 -44.49 5.55
N GLY A 18 1.94 -44.51 6.75
CA GLY A 18 1.77 -43.32 7.61
C GLY A 18 3.05 -42.49 7.71
N SER A 19 2.93 -41.20 7.37
CA SER A 19 4.00 -40.19 7.24
C SER A 19 4.98 -40.32 6.06
N VAL A 20 4.93 -41.42 5.29
CA VAL A 20 5.90 -41.70 4.20
C VAL A 20 5.30 -41.57 2.79
N SER A 21 4.19 -42.24 2.51
CA SER A 21 3.60 -42.18 1.19
C SER A 21 2.14 -42.61 1.19
N VAL A 22 1.41 -42.09 0.21
CA VAL A 22 0.01 -42.43 -0.03
C VAL A 22 -0.10 -42.91 -1.47
N ASN A 23 -0.63 -44.13 -1.62
CA ASN A 23 -0.89 -44.77 -2.89
C ASN A 23 -2.40 -44.93 -3.07
N PHE A 24 -2.91 -44.46 -4.20
CA PHE A 24 -4.32 -44.66 -4.55
C PHE A 24 -4.45 -44.98 -6.03
N GLN A 25 -5.49 -45.73 -6.34
CA GLN A 25 -5.91 -46.00 -7.70
C GLN A 25 -7.05 -45.06 -8.04
N ALA A 26 -7.04 -44.49 -9.23
CA ALA A 26 -8.10 -43.62 -9.71
C ALA A 26 -8.58 -44.09 -11.08
N ASN A 27 -9.89 -44.24 -11.20
CA ASN A 27 -10.55 -44.69 -12.40
C ASN A 27 -11.23 -43.50 -13.05
N LEU A 28 -10.88 -43.26 -14.30
CA LEU A 28 -11.51 -42.28 -15.16
C LEU A 28 -12.29 -43.03 -16.23
N CYS A 29 -13.62 -42.97 -16.11
CA CYS A 29 -14.52 -43.53 -17.10
C CYS A 29 -15.26 -42.37 -17.77
N ALA A 30 -14.83 -42.01 -18.97
CA ALA A 30 -15.61 -41.14 -19.85
C ALA A 30 -16.54 -42.03 -20.68
N MET A 31 -17.81 -42.12 -20.26
CA MET A 31 -18.87 -42.66 -21.12
C MET A 31 -19.43 -41.50 -21.95
N ASP A 32 -19.29 -41.60 -23.27
CA ASP A 32 -19.97 -40.79 -24.28
C ASP A 32 -19.76 -39.25 -24.20
N GLY A 33 -18.56 -38.79 -24.60
CA GLY A 33 -18.29 -37.36 -24.78
C GLY A 33 -17.09 -36.96 -25.64
N GLY A 34 -16.38 -37.91 -26.27
CA GLY A 34 -15.29 -37.63 -27.21
C GLY A 34 -15.78 -37.54 -28.67
N GLU A 35 -15.00 -36.90 -29.54
CA GLU A 35 -15.31 -36.51 -30.92
C GLU A 35 -15.76 -37.63 -31.89
N LEU A 36 -15.69 -38.91 -31.47
CA LEU A 36 -16.03 -40.08 -32.29
C LEU A 36 -17.02 -41.02 -31.56
N PRO A 37 -18.22 -41.26 -32.11
CA PRO A 37 -19.18 -42.19 -31.52
C PRO A 37 -18.64 -43.63 -31.56
N GLY A 38 -18.66 -44.33 -30.43
CA GLY A 38 -18.29 -45.74 -30.32
C GLY A 38 -16.92 -46.04 -29.69
N VAL A 39 -16.10 -45.03 -29.41
CA VAL A 39 -14.80 -45.21 -28.74
C VAL A 39 -15.00 -45.16 -27.22
N ARG A 40 -14.81 -46.30 -26.54
CA ARG A 40 -14.84 -46.38 -25.08
C ARG A 40 -13.44 -46.12 -24.52
N LYS A 41 -13.27 -45.01 -23.79
CA LYS A 41 -12.02 -44.69 -23.09
C LYS A 41 -12.13 -45.14 -21.63
N VAL A 42 -11.30 -46.10 -21.25
CA VAL A 42 -11.19 -46.60 -19.87
C VAL A 42 -9.76 -46.38 -19.40
N GLU A 43 -9.57 -45.54 -18.39
CA GLU A 43 -8.25 -45.23 -17.85
C GLU A 43 -8.19 -45.59 -16.36
N HIS A 44 -7.17 -46.36 -16.02
CA HIS A 44 -6.83 -46.75 -14.66
C HIS A 44 -5.45 -46.19 -14.31
N PHE A 45 -5.43 -45.23 -13.39
CA PHE A 45 -4.21 -44.61 -12.92
C PHE A 45 -3.83 -45.15 -11.55
N GLY A 46 -2.56 -45.51 -11.38
CA GLY A 46 -1.92 -45.65 -10.08
C GLY A 46 -1.23 -44.34 -9.73
N VAL A 47 -1.57 -43.73 -8.60
CA VAL A 47 -0.96 -42.48 -8.14
C VAL A 47 -0.20 -42.74 -6.85
N HIS A 48 1.07 -42.36 -6.87
CA HIS A 48 1.96 -42.37 -5.71
C HIS A 48 2.25 -40.93 -5.29
N VAL A 49 2.02 -40.61 -4.03
CA VAL A 49 2.37 -39.33 -3.41
C VAL A 49 3.34 -39.60 -2.26
N GLY A 50 4.60 -39.18 -2.40
CA GLY A 50 5.65 -39.41 -1.40
C GLY A 50 5.91 -38.22 -0.47
N VAL A 51 6.60 -38.43 0.67
CA VAL A 51 7.06 -37.36 1.60
C VAL A 51 7.89 -36.33 0.89
N GLU A 52 8.69 -36.78 -0.09
CA GLU A 52 9.54 -35.92 -0.92
C GLU A 52 8.71 -34.98 -1.82
N ARG A 53 7.38 -34.95 -1.65
CA ARG A 53 6.41 -34.10 -2.35
C ARG A 53 6.42 -34.29 -3.87
N GLY A 54 6.89 -35.46 -4.32
CA GLY A 54 6.77 -35.94 -5.68
C GLY A 54 5.44 -36.66 -5.87
N VAL A 55 4.80 -36.40 -7.01
CA VAL A 55 3.62 -37.15 -7.45
C VAL A 55 4.01 -37.93 -8.69
N VAL A 56 3.93 -39.25 -8.61
CA VAL A 56 4.17 -40.15 -9.75
C VAL A 56 2.84 -40.76 -10.13
N VAL A 57 2.52 -40.68 -11.42
CA VAL A 57 1.31 -41.27 -11.98
C VAL A 57 1.76 -42.37 -12.93
N GLY A 58 1.42 -43.61 -12.60
CA GLY A 58 1.64 -44.79 -13.42
C GLY A 58 0.35 -45.18 -14.15
N ALA A 59 0.51 -45.55 -15.42
CA ALA A 59 -0.54 -46.17 -16.22
C ALA A 59 0.09 -47.31 -17.03
N GLN A 60 -0.65 -48.41 -17.18
CA GLN A 60 -0.26 -49.52 -18.06
C GLN A 60 -1.15 -49.48 -19.31
N MET A 61 -0.53 -49.61 -20.47
CA MET A 61 -1.24 -49.64 -21.75
C MET A 61 -1.63 -51.08 -22.10
N GLU A 62 -2.92 -51.32 -22.35
CA GLU A 62 -3.45 -52.63 -22.76
C GLU A 62 -3.77 -52.69 -24.25
N SER A 63 -4.40 -51.65 -24.79
CA SER A 63 -4.78 -51.57 -26.21
C SER A 63 -5.02 -50.12 -26.61
N VAL A 64 -4.67 -49.77 -27.85
CA VAL A 64 -4.97 -48.46 -28.46
C VAL A 64 -5.63 -48.69 -29.81
N MET A 65 -6.90 -48.28 -29.95
CA MET A 65 -7.71 -48.52 -31.14
C MET A 65 -7.78 -50.03 -31.47
N ASP A 66 -7.30 -50.44 -32.64
CA ASP A 66 -7.30 -51.84 -33.10
C ASP A 66 -6.01 -52.59 -32.76
N ARG A 67 -5.08 -51.97 -32.02
CA ARG A 67 -3.79 -52.56 -31.66
C ARG A 67 -3.72 -52.95 -30.20
N ASP A 68 -3.22 -54.15 -29.95
CA ASP A 68 -2.95 -54.68 -28.61
C ASP A 68 -1.60 -54.18 -28.07
N TRP A 69 -1.37 -54.38 -26.77
CA TRP A 69 -0.15 -53.99 -26.04
C TRP A 69 1.17 -54.46 -26.67
N ASP A 70 1.14 -55.52 -27.49
CA ASP A 70 2.30 -56.12 -28.17
C ASP A 70 2.76 -55.36 -29.43
N ASP A 71 1.90 -54.56 -30.07
CA ASP A 71 2.20 -53.89 -31.36
C ASP A 71 1.86 -52.39 -31.33
N MET A 72 2.42 -51.65 -30.38
CA MET A 72 2.24 -50.21 -30.28
C MET A 72 3.43 -49.44 -30.84
N SER A 73 3.19 -48.57 -31.82
CA SER A 73 4.21 -47.63 -32.30
C SER A 73 4.39 -46.45 -31.34
N PHE A 74 5.59 -45.87 -31.32
CA PHE A 74 5.88 -44.68 -30.50
C PHE A 74 5.03 -43.48 -30.88
N GLU A 75 4.60 -43.38 -32.14
CA GLU A 75 3.67 -42.34 -32.57
C GLU A 75 2.31 -42.48 -31.88
N MET A 76 1.77 -43.70 -31.76
CA MET A 76 0.51 -43.93 -31.05
C MET A 76 0.66 -43.60 -29.55
N LEU A 77 1.78 -44.01 -28.95
CA LEU A 77 2.09 -43.69 -27.56
C LEU A 77 2.18 -42.18 -27.32
N ALA A 78 2.81 -41.42 -28.22
CA ALA A 78 2.90 -39.97 -28.14
C ALA A 78 1.52 -39.29 -28.18
N ARG A 79 0.60 -39.79 -29.02
CA ARG A 79 -0.78 -39.27 -29.08
C ARG A 79 -1.55 -39.54 -27.78
N VAL A 80 -1.44 -40.76 -27.25
CA VAL A 80 -2.09 -41.13 -25.98
C VAL A 80 -1.48 -40.34 -24.81
N LEU A 81 -0.18 -40.04 -24.85
CA LEU A 81 0.50 -39.31 -23.78
C LEU A 81 -0.09 -37.91 -23.55
N VAL A 82 -0.51 -37.19 -24.60
CA VAL A 82 -1.17 -35.88 -24.49
C VAL A 82 -2.45 -35.99 -23.66
N ASP A 83 -3.27 -36.99 -23.98
CA ASP A 83 -4.50 -37.29 -23.26
C ASP A 83 -4.24 -37.69 -21.79
N LEU A 84 -3.24 -38.55 -21.55
CA LEU A 84 -2.85 -38.93 -20.19
C LEU A 84 -2.37 -37.71 -19.40
N HIS A 85 -1.64 -36.79 -20.02
CA HIS A 85 -1.19 -35.57 -19.37
C HIS A 85 -2.36 -34.69 -18.97
N THR A 86 -3.35 -34.48 -19.82
CA THR A 86 -4.53 -33.67 -19.45
C THR A 86 -5.34 -34.36 -18.35
N ASN A 87 -5.66 -35.64 -18.53
CA ASN A 87 -6.49 -36.42 -17.60
C ASN A 87 -5.83 -36.57 -16.23
N SER A 88 -4.52 -36.79 -16.17
CA SER A 88 -3.80 -36.86 -14.90
C SER A 88 -3.71 -35.51 -14.19
N THR A 89 -3.80 -34.37 -14.88
CA THR A 89 -3.92 -33.07 -14.18
C THR A 89 -5.30 -32.91 -13.56
N GLU A 90 -6.34 -33.23 -14.32
CA GLU A 90 -7.73 -33.16 -13.83
C GLU A 90 -7.93 -34.05 -12.60
N LEU A 91 -7.42 -35.29 -12.66
CA LEU A 91 -7.45 -36.24 -11.55
C LEU A 91 -6.77 -35.70 -10.28
N LEU A 92 -5.65 -34.99 -10.44
CA LEU A 92 -4.92 -34.44 -9.29
C LEU A 92 -5.64 -33.23 -8.67
N LYS A 93 -6.49 -32.50 -9.39
CA LYS A 93 -7.29 -31.40 -8.79
C LYS A 93 -8.16 -31.89 -7.64
N ASP A 94 -8.75 -33.09 -7.78
CA ASP A 94 -9.55 -33.71 -6.72
C ASP A 94 -8.75 -34.06 -5.44
N VAL A 95 -7.42 -34.14 -5.54
CA VAL A 95 -6.52 -34.57 -4.46
C VAL A 95 -5.79 -33.39 -3.83
N LEU A 96 -5.61 -32.30 -4.57
CA LEU A 96 -4.90 -31.11 -4.12
C LEU A 96 -5.77 -30.29 -3.18
N THR A 97 -5.12 -29.61 -2.22
CA THR A 97 -5.82 -28.63 -1.40
C THR A 97 -6.03 -27.34 -2.18
N HIS A 98 -7.06 -26.57 -1.82
CA HIS A 98 -7.33 -25.26 -2.42
C HIS A 98 -6.11 -24.32 -2.41
N GLU A 99 -5.30 -24.35 -1.36
CA GLU A 99 -4.06 -23.56 -1.31
C GLU A 99 -3.02 -24.07 -2.32
N GLN A 100 -2.86 -25.39 -2.49
CA GLN A 100 -1.97 -25.94 -3.51
C GLN A 100 -2.43 -25.62 -4.93
N GLU A 101 -3.74 -25.62 -5.18
CA GLU A 101 -4.31 -25.20 -6.46
C GLU A 101 -4.01 -23.73 -6.75
N ARG A 102 -4.25 -22.85 -5.77
CA ARG A 102 -3.94 -21.42 -5.87
C ARG A 102 -2.46 -21.15 -6.13
N LEU A 103 -1.57 -21.92 -5.48
CA LEU A 103 -0.14 -21.84 -5.73
C LEU A 103 0.18 -22.26 -7.17
N LEU A 104 -0.35 -23.39 -7.65
CA LEU A 104 -0.13 -23.82 -9.04
C LEU A 104 -0.68 -22.82 -10.05
N GLU A 105 -1.88 -22.28 -9.84
CA GLU A 105 -2.48 -21.25 -10.68
C GLU A 105 -1.58 -20.01 -10.75
N PHE A 106 -1.05 -19.56 -9.61
CA PHE A 106 -0.14 -18.41 -9.56
C PHE A 106 1.19 -18.67 -10.27
N LEU A 107 1.76 -19.88 -10.14
CA LEU A 107 3.03 -20.26 -10.76
C LEU A 107 2.92 -20.37 -12.29
N PHE A 108 1.79 -20.91 -12.78
CA PHE A 108 1.53 -21.14 -14.20
C PHE A 108 0.62 -20.08 -14.85
N ASN A 109 0.33 -18.96 -14.19
CA ASN A 109 -0.54 -17.89 -14.71
C ASN A 109 -1.93 -18.39 -15.17
N GLY A 110 -2.52 -19.35 -14.45
CA GLY A 110 -3.80 -19.96 -14.83
C GLY A 110 -3.73 -20.93 -16.02
N GLN A 111 -2.54 -21.36 -16.42
CA GLN A 111 -2.32 -22.41 -17.43
C GLN A 111 -1.87 -23.72 -16.77
N GLU A 112 -2.37 -24.05 -15.58
CA GLU A 112 -1.94 -25.23 -14.83
C GLU A 112 -2.25 -26.56 -15.55
N MET A 113 -3.25 -26.56 -16.45
CA MET A 113 -3.59 -27.72 -17.28
C MET A 113 -2.52 -28.04 -18.34
N HIS A 114 -1.76 -27.04 -18.78
CA HIS A 114 -0.73 -27.16 -19.82
C HIS A 114 0.69 -27.25 -19.25
N ARG A 115 0.82 -27.54 -17.94
CA ARG A 115 2.14 -27.68 -17.32
C ARG A 115 2.92 -28.84 -17.94
N THR A 116 4.21 -28.63 -18.18
CA THR A 116 5.12 -29.66 -18.66
C THR A 116 5.18 -30.81 -17.66
N LYS A 117 5.03 -32.04 -18.16
CA LYS A 117 5.17 -33.28 -17.39
C LYS A 117 6.25 -34.12 -18.04
N LEU A 118 6.92 -34.91 -17.21
CA LEU A 118 7.92 -35.86 -17.67
C LEU A 118 7.28 -37.23 -17.86
N ALA A 119 7.62 -37.89 -18.96
CA ALA A 119 7.16 -39.24 -19.25
C ALA A 119 8.33 -40.23 -19.19
N VAL A 120 8.09 -41.42 -18.61
CA VAL A 120 9.02 -42.54 -18.72
C VAL A 120 8.29 -43.70 -19.34
N PHE A 121 8.79 -44.17 -20.48
CA PHE A 121 8.30 -45.37 -21.14
C PHE A 121 9.13 -46.56 -20.69
N ILE A 122 8.47 -47.54 -20.08
CA ILE A 122 9.08 -48.80 -19.66
C ILE A 122 8.51 -49.88 -20.56
N MET A 123 9.37 -50.58 -21.28
CA MET A 123 8.97 -51.66 -22.16
C MET A 123 9.94 -52.84 -22.07
N ASP A 124 9.42 -54.03 -22.32
CA ASP A 124 10.21 -55.25 -22.24
C ASP A 124 11.10 -55.42 -23.49
N GLN A 125 10.67 -54.92 -24.66
CA GLN A 125 11.43 -54.96 -25.92
C GLN A 125 10.97 -53.86 -26.90
N ILE A 126 11.87 -53.41 -27.79
CA ILE A 126 11.57 -52.63 -29.00
C ILE A 126 11.82 -53.52 -30.22
N GLU A 127 10.92 -53.47 -31.20
CA GLU A 127 11.07 -54.13 -32.49
C GLU A 127 11.22 -53.11 -33.64
N PRO A 128 12.15 -53.30 -34.59
CA PRO A 128 13.19 -54.33 -34.62
C PRO A 128 14.24 -54.08 -33.52
N LYS A 129 14.78 -55.14 -32.92
CA LYS A 129 15.83 -55.00 -31.88
C LYS A 129 17.18 -54.67 -32.53
N MET A 130 17.70 -53.48 -32.25
CA MET A 130 18.97 -52.98 -32.79
C MET A 130 19.81 -52.32 -31.68
N GLU A 131 21.07 -51.99 -31.96
CA GLU A 131 21.89 -51.17 -31.05
C GLU A 131 21.34 -49.74 -31.00
N ALA A 132 21.49 -49.04 -29.87
CA ALA A 132 20.95 -47.69 -29.68
C ALA A 132 21.42 -46.69 -30.76
N ALA A 133 22.66 -46.86 -31.24
CA ALA A 133 23.22 -46.03 -32.31
C ALA A 133 22.52 -46.24 -33.67
N SER A 134 21.98 -47.43 -33.92
CA SER A 134 21.28 -47.74 -35.17
C SER A 134 19.88 -47.13 -35.25
N TYR A 135 19.30 -46.70 -34.13
CA TYR A 135 18.05 -45.92 -34.12
C TYR A 135 18.25 -44.43 -34.38
N MET A 136 19.49 -43.93 -34.35
CA MET A 136 19.83 -42.52 -34.62
C MET A 136 20.15 -42.33 -36.10
N ASP A 137 19.23 -42.75 -36.96
CA ASP A 137 19.39 -42.77 -38.41
C ASP A 137 19.01 -41.46 -39.10
N HIS A 138 18.54 -40.46 -38.35
CA HIS A 138 17.96 -39.21 -38.84
C HIS A 138 16.77 -39.42 -39.80
N ASP A 139 16.13 -40.60 -39.73
CA ASP A 139 15.01 -40.99 -40.56
C ASP A 139 13.79 -41.32 -39.68
N MET A 140 13.07 -42.42 -39.97
CA MET A 140 11.80 -42.70 -39.32
C MET A 140 11.95 -43.11 -37.85
N TYR A 141 12.97 -43.91 -37.51
CA TYR A 141 13.12 -44.40 -36.13
C TYR A 141 13.44 -43.27 -35.15
N GLU A 142 14.39 -42.41 -35.52
CA GLU A 142 14.73 -41.24 -34.72
C GLU A 142 13.53 -40.28 -34.60
N ALA A 143 12.79 -40.06 -35.69
CA ALA A 143 11.61 -39.19 -35.69
C ALA A 143 10.47 -39.72 -34.81
N GLU A 144 10.23 -41.03 -34.79
CA GLU A 144 9.24 -41.66 -33.91
C GLU A 144 9.61 -41.54 -32.43
N LEU A 145 10.86 -41.83 -32.09
CA LEU A 145 11.38 -41.67 -30.73
C LEU A 145 11.33 -40.20 -30.28
N SER A 146 11.80 -39.28 -31.13
CA SER A 146 11.79 -37.84 -30.83
C SER A 146 10.38 -37.29 -30.64
N ARG A 147 9.39 -37.80 -31.39
CA ARG A 147 7.98 -37.40 -31.18
C ARG A 147 7.44 -37.83 -29.82
N ALA A 148 7.95 -38.92 -29.24
CA ALA A 148 7.50 -39.42 -27.95
C ALA A 148 8.19 -38.74 -26.75
N ILE A 149 9.49 -38.45 -26.83
CA ILE A 149 10.29 -37.92 -25.70
C ILE A 149 10.92 -36.54 -25.93
N GLY A 150 10.69 -35.94 -27.10
CA GLY A 150 11.38 -34.74 -27.56
C GLY A 150 12.77 -35.03 -28.10
N ASP A 151 13.56 -33.97 -28.33
CA ASP A 151 14.91 -34.09 -28.87
C ASP A 151 15.79 -35.02 -28.02
N ILE A 152 16.38 -36.02 -28.66
CA ILE A 152 17.16 -37.07 -27.99
C ILE A 152 18.54 -36.51 -27.62
N GLN A 153 18.80 -36.40 -26.32
CA GLN A 153 20.03 -35.85 -25.78
C GLN A 153 21.10 -36.91 -25.52
N LEU A 154 20.67 -38.12 -25.15
CA LEU A 154 21.56 -39.23 -24.83
C LEU A 154 20.92 -40.55 -25.22
N TRP A 155 21.71 -41.42 -25.83
CA TRP A 155 21.36 -42.82 -26.10
C TRP A 155 22.49 -43.72 -25.64
N ARG A 156 22.16 -44.85 -24.99
CA ARG A 156 23.14 -45.86 -24.57
C ARG A 156 22.54 -47.25 -24.59
N ASP A 157 23.37 -48.23 -24.91
CA ASP A 157 23.12 -49.63 -24.58
C ASP A 157 23.49 -49.85 -23.11
N LEU A 158 22.62 -50.53 -22.36
CA LEU A 158 22.81 -50.84 -20.94
C LEU A 158 23.13 -52.33 -20.74
N GLY A 159 23.93 -52.61 -19.72
CA GLY A 159 24.29 -53.96 -19.31
C GLY A 159 25.40 -54.60 -20.15
N THR A 160 25.96 -55.70 -19.64
CA THR A 160 27.10 -56.40 -20.26
C THR A 160 26.75 -57.03 -21.59
N ASP A 161 25.49 -57.46 -21.75
CA ASP A 161 24.98 -58.14 -22.95
C ASP A 161 24.39 -57.16 -23.98
N LYS A 162 24.42 -55.83 -23.72
CA LYS A 162 23.78 -54.78 -24.54
C LYS A 162 22.32 -55.10 -24.91
N THR A 163 21.60 -55.74 -24.00
CA THR A 163 20.23 -56.19 -24.27
C THR A 163 19.20 -55.12 -23.96
N ASP A 164 19.55 -54.18 -23.09
CA ASP A 164 18.70 -53.09 -22.62
C ASP A 164 19.13 -51.78 -23.33
N LEU A 165 18.18 -50.94 -23.72
CA LEU A 165 18.37 -49.68 -24.41
C LEU A 165 17.85 -48.52 -23.55
N LEU A 166 18.59 -47.42 -23.55
CA LEU A 166 18.24 -46.19 -22.88
C LEU A 166 18.26 -45.02 -23.86
N PHE A 167 17.13 -44.33 -23.99
CA PHE A 167 17.04 -43.05 -24.69
C PHE A 167 16.56 -41.97 -23.72
N VAL A 168 17.27 -40.86 -23.66
CA VAL A 168 16.95 -39.71 -22.82
C VAL A 168 16.66 -38.53 -23.75
N GLY A 169 15.43 -38.04 -23.70
CA GLY A 169 14.96 -36.88 -24.44
C GLY A 169 14.80 -35.66 -23.55
N GLU A 170 14.29 -34.57 -24.13
CA GLU A 170 14.01 -33.33 -23.41
C GLU A 170 12.88 -33.48 -22.38
N TYR A 171 11.81 -34.20 -22.73
CA TYR A 171 10.60 -34.32 -21.91
C TYR A 171 10.36 -35.74 -21.38
N GLY A 172 11.27 -36.69 -21.63
CA GLY A 172 11.08 -38.06 -21.16
C GLY A 172 12.26 -39.00 -21.39
N VAL A 173 12.11 -40.22 -20.88
CA VAL A 173 13.10 -41.30 -21.00
C VAL A 173 12.40 -42.56 -21.49
N ILE A 174 13.04 -43.28 -22.41
CA ILE A 174 12.62 -44.61 -22.84
C ILE A 174 13.64 -45.61 -22.31
N VAL A 175 13.15 -46.61 -21.59
CA VAL A 175 13.92 -47.76 -21.11
C VAL A 175 13.30 -49.01 -21.69
N ALA A 176 14.04 -49.68 -22.57
CA ALA A 176 13.58 -50.89 -23.23
C ALA A 176 14.50 -52.06 -22.90
N GLY A 177 13.94 -53.18 -22.43
CA GLY A 177 14.68 -54.42 -22.25
C GLY A 177 14.23 -55.27 -21.07
N PRO A 178 14.66 -56.54 -21.01
CA PRO A 178 14.21 -57.51 -20.02
C PRO A 178 14.57 -57.15 -18.56
N ASN A 179 15.60 -56.32 -18.34
CA ASN A 179 15.95 -55.87 -16.99
C ASN A 179 15.48 -54.45 -16.67
N SER A 180 14.71 -53.81 -17.57
CA SER A 180 14.19 -52.44 -17.39
C SER A 180 13.47 -52.26 -16.04
N ARG A 181 12.66 -53.24 -15.64
CA ARG A 181 11.89 -53.23 -14.38
C ARG A 181 12.78 -53.28 -13.13
N LYS A 182 13.97 -53.89 -13.20
CA LYS A 182 14.88 -53.97 -12.03
C LYS A 182 15.52 -52.63 -11.70
N ALA A 183 15.64 -51.75 -12.70
CA ALA A 183 16.19 -50.41 -12.55
C ALA A 183 15.15 -49.36 -12.09
N GLU A 184 13.97 -49.78 -11.63
CA GLU A 184 12.84 -48.88 -11.32
C GLU A 184 13.19 -47.71 -10.42
N LYS A 185 13.89 -48.00 -9.33
CA LYS A 185 14.30 -46.97 -8.39
C LYS A 185 15.13 -45.86 -9.06
N VAL A 186 15.97 -46.20 -10.04
CA VAL A 186 16.90 -45.24 -10.67
C VAL A 186 16.17 -44.22 -11.53
N TYR A 187 15.20 -44.64 -12.35
CA TYR A 187 14.42 -43.68 -13.15
C TYR A 187 13.34 -42.96 -12.35
N VAL A 188 12.83 -43.53 -11.25
CA VAL A 188 11.97 -42.80 -10.31
C VAL A 188 12.75 -41.67 -9.64
N ASP A 189 13.97 -41.94 -9.16
CA ASP A 189 14.85 -40.91 -8.59
C ASP A 189 15.22 -39.84 -9.63
N TRP A 190 15.41 -40.25 -10.89
CA TRP A 190 15.61 -39.31 -12.01
C TRP A 190 14.38 -38.42 -12.25
N LEU A 191 13.19 -39.02 -12.29
CA LEU A 191 11.92 -38.32 -12.51
C LEU A 191 11.67 -37.29 -11.41
N THR A 192 11.87 -37.65 -10.14
CA THR A 192 11.65 -36.73 -9.03
C THR A 192 12.62 -35.56 -9.06
N LEU A 193 13.90 -35.81 -9.36
CA LEU A 193 14.91 -34.76 -9.50
C LEU A 193 14.63 -33.82 -10.67
N THR A 194 14.32 -34.37 -11.84
CA THR A 194 14.08 -33.58 -13.06
C THR A 194 12.77 -32.79 -12.95
N ALA A 195 11.72 -33.37 -12.33
CA ALA A 195 10.48 -32.64 -12.05
C ALA A 195 10.72 -31.45 -11.10
N LYS A 196 11.60 -31.60 -10.10
CA LYS A 196 12.00 -30.49 -9.23
C LYS A 196 12.77 -29.43 -10.01
N ASP A 197 13.71 -29.82 -10.87
CA ASP A 197 14.44 -28.87 -11.72
C ASP A 197 13.49 -28.04 -12.60
N LEU A 198 12.52 -28.68 -13.26
CA LEU A 198 11.49 -27.99 -14.05
C LEU A 198 10.67 -27.01 -13.20
N PHE A 199 10.28 -27.43 -11.99
CA PHE A 199 9.55 -26.57 -11.06
C PHE A 199 10.38 -25.36 -10.62
N ILE A 200 11.67 -25.56 -10.33
CA ILE A 200 12.63 -24.53 -9.95
C ILE A 200 12.82 -23.52 -11.09
N ARG A 201 12.96 -23.99 -12.33
CA ARG A 201 13.04 -23.11 -13.51
C ARG A 201 11.78 -22.26 -13.66
N GLN A 202 10.60 -22.84 -13.47
CA GLN A 202 9.35 -22.07 -13.51
C GLN A 202 9.27 -21.03 -12.37
N LEU A 203 9.71 -21.41 -11.16
CA LEU A 203 9.76 -20.51 -10.01
C LEU A 203 10.75 -19.36 -10.25
N PHE A 204 11.89 -19.64 -10.89
CA PHE A 204 12.87 -18.64 -11.33
C PHE A 204 12.22 -17.62 -12.26
N VAL A 205 11.60 -18.06 -13.35
CA VAL A 205 10.94 -17.18 -14.32
C VAL A 205 9.91 -16.30 -13.62
N ARG A 206 9.13 -16.88 -12.69
CA ARG A 206 8.11 -16.14 -11.96
C ARG A 206 8.69 -15.10 -11.00
N LEU A 207 9.74 -15.45 -10.28
CA LEU A 207 10.42 -14.55 -9.36
C LEU A 207 11.13 -13.42 -10.11
N SER A 208 11.84 -13.71 -11.20
CA SER A 208 12.49 -12.69 -12.04
C SER A 208 11.47 -11.71 -12.64
N THR A 209 10.32 -12.21 -13.13
CA THR A 209 9.23 -11.34 -13.62
C THR A 209 8.68 -10.44 -12.50
N THR A 210 8.57 -10.98 -11.28
CA THR A 210 8.10 -10.21 -10.11
C THR A 210 9.14 -9.15 -9.70
N ALA A 211 10.44 -9.48 -9.77
CA ALA A 211 11.52 -8.54 -9.52
C ALA A 211 11.49 -7.37 -10.51
N SER A 212 11.33 -7.63 -11.82
CA SER A 212 11.17 -6.54 -12.80
C SER A 212 9.95 -5.65 -12.51
N ARG A 213 8.85 -6.21 -12.01
CA ARG A 213 7.69 -5.42 -11.58
C ARG A 213 7.95 -4.55 -10.34
N ILE A 214 8.90 -4.94 -9.48
CA ILE A 214 9.36 -4.10 -8.35
C ILE A 214 10.12 -2.88 -8.89
N GLU A 215 10.95 -3.06 -9.91
CA GLU A 215 11.65 -1.96 -10.58
C GLU A 215 10.67 -0.97 -11.24
N GLU A 216 9.65 -1.47 -11.95
CA GLU A 216 8.57 -0.62 -12.49
C GLU A 216 7.85 0.17 -11.37
N LEU A 217 7.60 -0.47 -10.22
CA LEU A 217 7.00 0.20 -9.07
C LEU A 217 7.91 1.31 -8.51
N HIS A 218 9.23 1.12 -8.55
CA HIS A 218 10.19 2.14 -8.16
C HIS A 218 10.06 3.40 -9.04
N GLU A 219 9.95 3.24 -10.35
CA GLU A 219 9.72 4.36 -11.28
C GLU A 219 8.36 5.05 -11.06
N MET A 220 7.31 4.28 -10.78
CA MET A 220 5.99 4.83 -10.45
C MET A 220 6.02 5.65 -9.15
N ILE A 221 6.80 5.24 -8.15
CA ILE A 221 6.94 5.98 -6.90
C ILE A 221 7.80 7.23 -7.10
N ALA A 222 8.86 7.17 -7.92
CA ALA A 222 9.67 8.34 -8.24
C ALA A 222 8.86 9.42 -8.98
N SER A 223 7.96 9.00 -9.89
CA SER A 223 7.04 9.91 -10.60
C SER A 223 5.83 10.34 -9.76
N ALA A 224 5.66 9.81 -8.53
CA ALA A 224 4.52 10.13 -7.67
C ALA A 224 4.48 11.56 -7.16
N ALA A 225 5.62 12.25 -7.16
CA ALA A 225 5.67 13.69 -6.84
C ALA A 225 4.93 14.56 -7.88
N GLN A 226 4.75 14.08 -9.11
CA GLN A 226 4.15 14.84 -10.20
C GLN A 226 2.64 14.59 -10.36
N ASP A 227 2.13 13.41 -9.99
CA ASP A 227 0.71 13.04 -10.11
C ASP A 227 0.15 12.46 -8.78
N PRO A 228 -0.77 13.14 -8.08
CA PRO A 228 -1.40 12.61 -6.87
C PRO A 228 -2.14 11.27 -7.07
N ASN A 229 -2.62 10.98 -8.29
CA ASN A 229 -3.33 9.73 -8.59
C ASN A 229 -2.40 8.53 -8.78
N SER A 230 -1.12 8.75 -9.10
CA SER A 230 -0.16 7.65 -9.24
C SER A 230 0.15 7.00 -7.88
N ILE A 231 0.05 7.73 -6.76
CA ILE A 231 0.23 7.19 -5.40
C ILE A 231 -0.77 6.08 -5.09
N ASN A 232 -2.04 6.29 -5.43
CA ASN A 232 -3.10 5.29 -5.20
C ASN A 232 -2.92 4.06 -6.10
N ARG A 233 -2.35 4.24 -7.29
CA ARG A 233 -2.00 3.14 -8.20
C ARG A 233 -0.79 2.37 -7.68
N ALA A 234 0.27 3.07 -7.32
CA ALA A 234 1.47 2.50 -6.71
C ALA A 234 1.14 1.73 -5.43
N ARG A 235 0.24 2.23 -4.58
CA ARG A 235 -0.21 1.52 -3.37
C ARG A 235 -0.91 0.19 -3.68
N ARG A 236 -1.78 0.17 -4.70
CA ARG A 236 -2.46 -1.06 -5.14
C ARG A 236 -1.44 -2.06 -5.68
N ARG A 237 -0.55 -1.58 -6.55
CA ARG A 237 0.50 -2.40 -7.15
C ARG A 237 1.48 -2.96 -6.12
N LEU A 238 1.87 -2.16 -5.13
CA LEU A 238 2.69 -2.60 -4.00
C LEU A 238 2.02 -3.76 -3.25
N ARG A 239 0.73 -3.64 -2.94
CA ARG A 239 -0.01 -4.72 -2.25
C ARG A 239 -0.11 -6.00 -3.08
N GLU A 240 -0.36 -5.87 -4.38
CA GLU A 240 -0.36 -7.01 -5.31
C GLU A 240 0.99 -7.72 -5.27
N ILE A 241 2.08 -6.98 -5.48
CA ILE A 241 3.45 -7.53 -5.51
C ILE A 241 3.83 -8.14 -4.16
N THR A 242 3.48 -7.52 -3.02
CA THR A 242 3.71 -8.12 -1.70
C THR A 242 2.95 -9.43 -1.52
N GLY A 243 1.71 -9.52 -2.00
CA GLY A 243 0.93 -10.76 -1.99
C GLY A 243 1.58 -11.84 -2.84
N GLU A 244 2.01 -11.50 -4.05
CA GLU A 244 2.70 -12.42 -4.97
C GLU A 244 4.04 -12.92 -4.41
N MET A 245 4.85 -12.02 -3.83
CA MET A 245 6.11 -12.38 -3.17
C MET A 245 5.88 -13.30 -1.97
N SER A 246 4.78 -13.12 -1.22
CA SER A 246 4.43 -14.04 -0.14
C SER A 246 4.08 -15.44 -0.65
N LEU A 247 3.39 -15.56 -1.79
CA LEU A 247 3.12 -16.86 -2.42
C LEU A 247 4.41 -17.51 -2.93
N LEU A 248 5.30 -16.74 -3.56
CA LEU A 248 6.62 -17.22 -4.01
C LEU A 248 7.47 -17.73 -2.83
N GLY A 249 7.46 -17.02 -1.71
CA GLY A 249 8.16 -17.44 -0.49
C GLY A 249 7.66 -18.79 0.01
N GLN A 250 6.34 -18.99 0.07
CA GLN A 250 5.75 -20.27 0.45
C GLN A 250 6.17 -21.41 -0.51
N MET A 251 6.15 -21.17 -1.83
CA MET A 251 6.60 -22.18 -2.80
C MET A 251 8.06 -22.56 -2.62
N LEU A 252 8.92 -21.56 -2.40
CA LEU A 252 10.34 -21.75 -2.19
C LEU A 252 10.59 -22.56 -0.91
N GLU A 253 9.90 -22.25 0.19
CA GLU A 253 9.98 -23.01 1.44
C GLU A 253 9.54 -24.47 1.24
N LEU A 254 8.46 -24.71 0.49
CA LEU A 254 8.01 -26.07 0.17
C LEU A 254 9.03 -26.82 -0.70
N CYS A 255 9.69 -26.14 -1.62
CA CYS A 255 10.74 -26.70 -2.48
C CYS A 255 12.01 -27.04 -1.69
N LEU A 256 12.45 -26.15 -0.81
CA LEU A 256 13.57 -26.36 0.10
C LEU A 256 13.32 -27.55 1.02
N GLY A 257 12.16 -27.58 1.70
CA GLY A 257 11.80 -28.70 2.57
C GLY A 257 11.73 -30.03 1.80
N SER A 258 11.28 -29.99 0.55
CA SER A 258 11.24 -31.15 -0.34
C SER A 258 12.64 -31.69 -0.72
N LEU A 259 13.63 -30.81 -0.87
CA LEU A 259 15.02 -31.21 -1.16
C LEU A 259 15.78 -31.68 0.09
N GLU A 260 15.51 -31.11 1.26
CA GLU A 260 16.13 -31.54 2.52
C GLU A 260 15.77 -32.98 2.90
N HIS A 261 14.57 -33.43 2.53
CA HIS A 261 14.06 -34.76 2.85
C HIS A 261 14.50 -35.81 1.82
N MET A 262 15.14 -35.39 0.71
CA MET A 262 15.61 -36.30 -0.31
C MET A 262 16.85 -37.04 0.19
N SER A 263 16.71 -38.36 0.31
CA SER A 263 17.88 -39.20 0.61
C SER A 263 18.90 -39.13 -0.54
N PRO A 264 20.21 -39.16 -0.27
CA PRO A 264 21.21 -39.15 -1.33
C PRO A 264 20.98 -40.33 -2.26
N VAL A 265 20.90 -40.08 -3.57
CA VAL A 265 20.57 -41.12 -4.57
C VAL A 265 21.58 -42.25 -4.45
N GLN A 266 21.11 -43.42 -4.01
CA GLN A 266 21.98 -44.56 -3.78
C GLN A 266 22.22 -45.29 -5.11
N ARG A 267 23.49 -45.53 -5.44
CA ARG A 267 23.85 -46.36 -6.59
C ARG A 267 23.21 -47.75 -6.45
N SER A 268 22.49 -48.20 -7.47
CA SER A 268 21.94 -49.55 -7.49
C SER A 268 23.07 -50.59 -7.41
N LYS A 269 22.77 -51.75 -6.83
CA LYS A 269 23.74 -52.86 -6.76
C LYS A 269 23.99 -53.49 -8.14
N ASP A 270 22.98 -53.44 -9.00
CA ASP A 270 22.97 -54.07 -10.33
C ASP A 270 23.76 -53.27 -11.36
N GLN A 271 24.42 -53.99 -12.30
CA GLN A 271 25.26 -53.38 -13.34
C GLN A 271 24.47 -52.47 -14.28
N VAL A 272 23.29 -52.93 -14.76
CA VAL A 272 22.38 -52.13 -15.60
C VAL A 272 21.99 -50.82 -14.91
N GLY A 273 21.65 -50.87 -13.63
CA GLY A 273 21.30 -49.67 -12.88
C GLY A 273 22.49 -48.74 -12.59
N LYS A 274 23.72 -49.27 -12.50
CA LYS A 274 24.95 -48.44 -12.41
C LYS A 274 25.21 -47.73 -13.73
N ASP A 275 25.15 -48.45 -14.85
CA ASP A 275 25.33 -47.89 -16.18
C ASP A 275 24.26 -46.82 -16.46
N MET A 276 23.03 -47.05 -16.00
CA MET A 276 21.91 -46.10 -16.08
C MET A 276 22.11 -44.89 -15.16
N PHE A 277 22.60 -45.08 -13.94
CA PHE A 277 22.93 -43.99 -13.00
C PHE A 277 24.00 -43.06 -13.59
N GLU A 278 25.02 -43.63 -14.24
CA GLU A 278 26.06 -42.88 -14.96
C GLU A 278 25.55 -42.29 -16.29
N GLY A 279 24.60 -42.98 -16.92
CA GLY A 279 23.79 -42.52 -18.05
C GLY A 279 23.14 -41.18 -17.77
N LEU A 280 22.27 -41.19 -16.76
CA LEU A 280 21.41 -40.08 -16.35
C LEU A 280 22.13 -39.01 -15.54
N ARG A 281 23.39 -39.23 -15.15
CA ARG A 281 24.23 -38.29 -14.39
C ARG A 281 23.55 -37.78 -13.11
N LEU A 282 22.86 -38.68 -12.40
CA LEU A 282 21.99 -38.34 -11.26
C LEU A 282 22.68 -37.53 -10.16
N SER A 283 23.95 -37.83 -9.87
CA SER A 283 24.72 -37.08 -8.87
C SER A 283 24.93 -35.62 -9.27
N LYS A 284 25.18 -35.36 -10.57
CA LYS A 284 25.37 -34.00 -11.08
C LYS A 284 24.04 -33.24 -11.04
N LEU A 285 22.96 -33.90 -11.48
CA LEU A 285 21.62 -33.32 -11.46
C LEU A 285 21.19 -32.94 -10.03
N GLN A 286 21.45 -33.80 -9.04
CA GLN A 286 21.15 -33.51 -7.63
C GLN A 286 21.92 -32.28 -7.12
N GLU A 287 23.22 -32.18 -7.44
CA GLU A 287 24.02 -31.01 -7.06
C GLU A 287 23.54 -29.73 -7.76
N GLU A 288 23.21 -29.81 -9.06
CA GLU A 288 22.70 -28.68 -9.84
C GLU A 288 21.37 -28.18 -9.29
N VAL A 289 20.42 -29.07 -9.03
CA VAL A 289 19.14 -28.74 -8.40
C VAL A 289 19.34 -28.04 -7.05
N HIS A 290 20.22 -28.57 -6.20
CA HIS A 290 20.50 -27.99 -4.90
C HIS A 290 21.13 -26.59 -5.00
N ARG A 291 22.05 -26.37 -5.95
CA ARG A 291 22.63 -25.05 -6.21
C ARG A 291 21.58 -24.07 -6.73
N SER A 292 20.75 -24.50 -7.68
CA SER A 292 19.71 -23.67 -8.29
C SER A 292 18.69 -23.18 -7.25
N VAL A 293 18.25 -24.03 -6.31
CA VAL A 293 17.35 -23.58 -5.23
C VAL A 293 18.03 -22.58 -4.30
N LYS A 294 19.29 -22.81 -3.95
CA LYS A 294 20.04 -21.87 -3.11
C LYS A 294 20.22 -20.51 -3.77
N ASP A 295 20.41 -20.48 -5.08
CA ASP A 295 20.51 -19.23 -5.82
C ASP A 295 19.14 -18.54 -5.97
N LEU A 296 18.07 -19.31 -6.14
CA LEU A 296 16.69 -18.79 -6.04
C LEU A 296 16.38 -18.17 -4.69
N GLU A 297 16.82 -18.81 -3.61
CA GLU A 297 16.62 -18.29 -2.26
C GLU A 297 17.30 -16.94 -2.07
N LYS A 298 18.55 -16.80 -2.52
CA LYS A 298 19.25 -15.51 -2.50
C LYS A 298 18.53 -14.45 -3.32
N MET A 299 18.07 -14.80 -4.52
CA MET A 299 17.33 -13.88 -5.38
C MET A 299 16.03 -13.43 -4.70
N PHE A 300 15.31 -14.36 -4.08
CA PHE A 300 14.09 -14.08 -3.35
C PHE A 300 14.33 -13.14 -2.17
N GLN A 301 15.36 -13.41 -1.36
CA GLN A 301 15.75 -12.56 -0.24
C GLN A 301 16.14 -11.15 -0.69
N SER A 302 16.86 -11.03 -1.82
CA SER A 302 17.20 -9.74 -2.42
C SER A 302 15.95 -8.97 -2.83
N SER A 303 15.07 -9.58 -3.64
CA SER A 303 13.83 -8.93 -4.08
C SER A 303 12.90 -8.56 -2.93
N MET A 304 12.88 -9.37 -1.86
CA MET A 304 12.11 -9.07 -0.65
C MET A 304 12.69 -7.88 0.13
N ALA A 305 14.02 -7.79 0.22
CA ALA A 305 14.69 -6.64 0.81
C ALA A 305 14.39 -5.37 0.00
N ASP A 306 14.51 -5.44 -1.33
CA ASP A 306 14.20 -4.32 -2.23
C ASP A 306 12.74 -3.87 -2.07
N LEU A 307 11.79 -4.81 -2.06
CA LEU A 307 10.38 -4.50 -1.82
C LEU A 307 10.15 -3.82 -0.47
N LYS A 308 10.84 -4.26 0.58
CA LYS A 308 10.74 -3.66 1.92
C LYS A 308 11.27 -2.23 1.93
N THR A 309 12.43 -1.98 1.31
CA THR A 309 12.97 -0.62 1.19
C THR A 309 12.01 0.28 0.41
N LEU A 310 11.40 -0.25 -0.65
CA LEU A 310 10.43 0.47 -1.46
C LEU A 310 9.15 0.79 -0.69
N GLN A 311 8.68 -0.13 0.15
CA GLN A 311 7.56 0.08 1.05
C GLN A 311 7.85 1.19 2.08
N ASP A 312 9.06 1.24 2.64
CA ASP A 312 9.48 2.28 3.57
C ASP A 312 9.60 3.66 2.89
N ASN A 313 10.15 3.69 1.67
CA ASN A 313 10.20 4.89 0.83
C ASN A 313 8.79 5.38 0.47
N PHE A 314 7.89 4.47 0.10
CA PHE A 314 6.50 4.81 -0.19
C PHE A 314 5.79 5.40 1.04
N ASN A 315 5.96 4.79 2.21
CA ASN A 315 5.36 5.26 3.46
C ASN A 315 5.90 6.64 3.87
N THR A 316 7.19 6.90 3.66
CA THR A 316 7.79 8.21 3.96
C THR A 316 7.29 9.28 2.99
N GLU A 317 7.18 9.00 1.70
CA GLU A 317 6.57 9.92 0.73
C GLU A 317 5.10 10.21 1.07
N GLN A 318 4.32 9.19 1.42
CA GLN A 318 2.92 9.39 1.85
C GLN A 318 2.82 10.28 3.10
N ARG A 319 3.74 10.12 4.07
CA ARG A 319 3.81 10.99 5.26
C ARG A 319 4.16 12.43 4.90
N LYS A 320 5.11 12.64 3.99
CA LYS A 320 5.49 13.99 3.51
C LYS A 320 4.30 14.71 2.90
N ILE A 321 3.51 14.03 2.07
CA ILE A 321 2.31 14.61 1.46
C ILE A 321 1.28 15.01 2.51
N LEU A 322 1.01 14.15 3.50
CA LEU A 322 0.09 14.49 4.59
C LEU A 322 0.59 15.67 5.44
N GLN A 323 1.89 15.72 5.70
CA GLN A 323 2.51 16.84 6.41
C GLN A 323 2.43 18.14 5.61
N ASN A 324 2.59 18.08 4.28
CA ASN A 324 2.42 19.24 3.42
C ASN A 324 0.97 19.76 3.49
N VAL A 325 -0.02 18.88 3.41
CA VAL A 325 -1.43 19.26 3.59
C VAL A 325 -1.68 19.87 4.97
N TYR A 326 -1.15 19.26 6.04
CA TYR A 326 -1.31 19.79 7.39
C TYR A 326 -0.67 21.16 7.57
N THR A 327 0.56 21.34 7.06
CA THR A 327 1.28 22.61 7.13
C THR A 327 0.60 23.68 6.28
N GLU A 328 0.07 23.33 5.11
CA GLU A 328 -0.74 24.23 4.28
C GLU A 328 -2.01 24.67 5.00
N VAL A 329 -2.79 23.73 5.55
CA VAL A 329 -3.99 24.04 6.35
C VAL A 329 -3.64 24.89 7.57
N SER A 330 -2.56 24.54 8.28
CA SER A 330 -2.08 25.32 9.42
C SER A 330 -1.66 26.73 9.02
N ASN A 331 -0.96 26.87 7.89
CA ASN A 331 -0.53 28.17 7.37
C ASN A 331 -1.73 29.00 6.91
N SER A 332 -2.72 28.41 6.24
CA SER A 332 -3.98 29.07 5.86
C SER A 332 -4.77 29.50 7.10
N SER A 333 -4.85 28.64 8.12
CA SER A 333 -5.46 28.96 9.41
C SER A 333 -4.73 30.12 10.10
N ASP A 334 -3.40 30.07 10.18
CA ASP A 334 -2.57 31.14 10.73
C ASP A 334 -2.70 32.44 9.94
N GLN A 335 -2.84 32.38 8.61
CA GLN A 335 -3.13 33.55 7.79
C GLN A 335 -4.50 34.13 8.13
N LEU A 336 -5.54 33.32 8.36
CA LEU A 336 -6.84 33.81 8.83
C LEU A 336 -6.74 34.45 10.22
N PHE A 337 -5.96 33.85 11.14
CA PHE A 337 -5.75 34.41 12.48
C PHE A 337 -4.91 35.70 12.47
N ARG A 338 -3.81 35.75 11.70
CA ARG A 338 -2.95 36.94 11.57
C ARG A 338 -3.62 38.05 10.76
N SER A 339 -4.53 37.72 9.86
CA SER A 339 -5.37 38.72 9.16
C SER A 339 -6.33 39.48 10.09
N ARG A 340 -6.50 39.06 11.35
CA ARG A 340 -7.14 39.89 12.39
C ARG A 340 -6.25 41.03 12.90
N ALA A 341 -4.93 40.98 12.69
CA ALA A 341 -3.97 41.88 13.33
C ALA A 341 -3.44 43.01 12.42
N ASN A 342 -3.67 42.96 11.11
CA ASN A 342 -3.14 43.95 10.17
C ASN A 342 -4.20 44.99 9.76
N LEU A 343 -4.08 46.19 10.31
CA LEU A 343 -4.87 47.37 9.95
C LEU A 343 -4.38 47.98 8.62
N LYS A 344 -5.28 48.22 7.65
CA LYS A 344 -5.06 49.21 6.58
C LYS A 344 -6.00 50.37 6.80
N ILE A 345 -5.44 51.54 7.07
CA ILE A 345 -6.18 52.80 7.19
C ILE A 345 -6.51 53.27 5.77
N THR A 346 -7.78 53.44 5.45
CA THR A 346 -8.20 54.06 4.18
C THR A 346 -8.36 55.57 4.35
N HIS A 347 -8.17 56.32 3.26
CA HIS A 347 -8.11 57.79 3.17
C HIS A 347 -9.37 58.54 3.69
N LYS A 348 -10.44 57.83 4.10
CA LYS A 348 -11.67 58.44 4.64
C LYS A 348 -11.81 58.36 6.16
N GLY A 349 -10.77 57.93 6.88
CA GLY A 349 -10.82 57.80 8.34
C GLY A 349 -11.72 56.66 8.84
N THR A 350 -12.26 55.84 7.95
CA THR A 350 -12.94 54.60 8.31
C THR A 350 -11.90 53.49 8.48
N VAL A 351 -11.74 53.06 9.73
CA VAL A 351 -10.99 51.86 10.10
C VAL A 351 -11.84 50.66 9.67
N SER A 352 -11.63 50.19 8.44
CA SER A 352 -12.20 48.92 8.00
C SER A 352 -11.15 47.84 8.14
N LEU A 353 -11.49 46.78 8.86
CA LEU A 353 -10.65 45.59 8.97
C LEU A 353 -10.54 44.97 7.57
N PRO A 354 -9.32 44.66 7.07
CA PRO A 354 -9.16 43.90 5.83
C PRO A 354 -9.78 42.49 5.87
N SER A 355 -10.30 42.05 7.03
CA SER A 355 -10.81 40.71 7.32
C SER A 355 -12.34 40.63 7.52
N GLU A 356 -13.11 41.64 7.13
CA GLU A 356 -14.57 41.51 7.16
C GLU A 356 -15.04 40.39 6.19
N MET A 357 -14.42 40.24 5.01
CA MET A 357 -14.90 39.30 4.00
C MET A 357 -14.88 37.83 4.43
N PRO A 358 -13.80 37.24 4.99
CA PRO A 358 -13.80 35.83 5.38
C PRO A 358 -14.72 35.54 6.56
N ILE A 359 -14.82 36.46 7.53
CA ILE A 359 -15.73 36.30 8.67
C ILE A 359 -17.19 36.39 8.21
N ILE A 360 -17.49 37.31 7.29
CA ILE A 360 -18.81 37.42 6.67
C ILE A 360 -19.15 36.13 5.91
N VAL A 361 -18.23 35.61 5.09
CA VAL A 361 -18.44 34.35 4.35
C VAL A 361 -18.65 33.18 5.30
N MET A 362 -17.82 33.03 6.33
CA MET A 362 -17.94 31.96 7.32
C MET A 362 -19.23 32.07 8.14
N THR A 363 -19.65 33.30 8.46
CA THR A 363 -20.94 33.57 9.15
C THR A 363 -22.12 33.23 8.25
N ILE A 364 -22.07 33.58 6.97
CA ILE A 364 -23.11 33.21 5.98
C ILE A 364 -23.18 31.68 5.87
N CYS A 365 -22.04 30.99 5.77
CA CYS A 365 -22.01 29.53 5.70
C CYS A 365 -22.61 28.88 6.96
N PHE A 366 -22.17 29.29 8.16
CA PHE A 366 -22.67 28.70 9.41
C PHE A 366 -24.12 29.06 9.72
N SER A 367 -24.55 30.29 9.44
CA SER A 367 -25.96 30.69 9.58
C SER A 367 -26.87 29.97 8.58
N GLY A 368 -26.40 29.77 7.34
CA GLY A 368 -27.09 28.95 6.35
C GLY A 368 -27.21 27.48 6.75
N MET A 369 -26.12 26.87 7.26
CA MET A 369 -26.14 25.50 7.80
C MET A 369 -27.11 25.36 8.98
N LEU A 370 -27.10 26.33 9.90
CA LEU A 370 -28.00 26.37 11.05
C LEU A 370 -29.46 26.56 10.61
N GLY A 371 -29.72 27.41 9.61
CA GLY A 371 -31.05 27.58 9.02
C GLY A 371 -31.59 26.29 8.41
N VAL A 372 -30.75 25.54 7.68
CA VAL A 372 -31.10 24.22 7.13
C VAL A 372 -31.37 23.20 8.25
N GLU A 373 -30.59 23.20 9.32
CA GLU A 373 -30.77 22.29 10.45
C GLU A 373 -32.06 22.58 11.23
N ILE A 374 -32.37 23.86 11.48
CA ILE A 374 -33.65 24.28 12.08
C ILE A 374 -34.82 23.85 11.19
N LEU A 375 -34.71 24.08 9.88
CA LEU A 375 -35.74 23.71 8.92
C LEU A 375 -35.92 22.20 8.84
N LYS A 376 -34.84 21.40 8.85
CA LYS A 376 -34.92 19.93 8.93
C LYS A 376 -35.62 19.48 10.20
N ARG A 377 -35.30 20.07 11.35
CA ARG A 377 -35.98 19.73 12.62
C ARG A 377 -37.47 20.10 12.62
N LEU A 378 -37.85 21.18 11.95
CA LEU A 378 -39.26 21.62 11.85
C LEU A 378 -40.05 20.86 10.77
N HIS A 379 -39.44 20.58 9.61
CA HIS A 379 -40.07 19.98 8.44
C HIS A 379 -40.06 18.45 8.46
N THR A 380 -38.97 17.82 8.92
CA THR A 380 -38.80 16.36 8.95
C THR A 380 -38.92 15.77 10.36
N GLY A 381 -39.97 16.14 11.11
CA GLY A 381 -40.33 15.46 12.37
C GLY A 381 -40.69 13.96 12.21
N VAL A 382 -40.69 13.43 10.98
CA VAL A 382 -41.07 12.03 10.70
C VAL A 382 -39.95 11.03 10.99
N THR A 383 -38.67 11.41 10.96
CA THR A 383 -37.57 10.40 11.06
C THR A 383 -37.02 10.17 12.47
N ILE A 384 -37.37 10.99 13.48
CA ILE A 384 -36.90 10.80 14.87
C ILE A 384 -38.08 10.77 15.89
N GLY A 385 -39.32 10.53 15.44
CA GLY A 385 -40.44 10.26 16.34
C GLY A 385 -40.93 11.46 17.19
N TYR A 386 -40.53 12.69 16.85
CA TYR A 386 -41.10 13.90 17.45
C TYR A 386 -42.23 14.43 16.56
N VAL A 387 -43.44 14.50 17.12
CA VAL A 387 -44.62 15.04 16.43
C VAL A 387 -44.31 16.47 15.98
N THR A 388 -44.44 16.75 14.68
CA THR A 388 -44.33 18.12 14.18
C THR A 388 -45.35 19.00 14.92
N PRO A 389 -44.98 20.20 15.39
CA PRO A 389 -45.91 21.05 16.10
C PRO A 389 -47.15 21.31 15.23
N ARG A 390 -48.36 21.09 15.79
CA ARG A 390 -49.63 21.15 15.04
C ARG A 390 -49.84 22.48 14.30
N TRP A 391 -49.31 23.58 14.85
CA TRP A 391 -49.36 24.91 14.23
C TRP A 391 -48.52 25.02 12.96
N PHE A 392 -47.44 24.24 12.85
CA PHE A 392 -46.53 24.24 11.70
C PHE A 392 -47.03 23.31 10.60
N SER A 393 -47.56 22.14 10.97
CA SER A 393 -48.16 21.20 10.03
C SER A 393 -49.41 21.77 9.36
N SER A 394 -50.31 22.43 10.12
CA SER A 394 -51.54 23.03 9.56
C SER A 394 -51.27 24.14 8.55
N GLY A 395 -50.16 24.86 8.69
CA GLY A 395 -49.79 25.96 7.78
C GLY A 395 -49.09 25.51 6.50
N ILE A 396 -48.36 24.40 6.52
CA ILE A 396 -47.49 23.95 5.40
C ILE A 396 -48.11 22.80 4.59
N GLN A 397 -49.01 22.02 5.18
CA GLN A 397 -49.73 20.94 4.50
C GLN A 397 -50.37 21.36 3.16
N PRO A 398 -51.07 22.50 3.03
CA PRO A 398 -51.64 22.91 1.73
C PRO A 398 -50.58 23.22 0.67
N PHE A 399 -49.38 23.66 1.07
CA PHE A 399 -48.28 23.96 0.14
C PHE A 399 -47.50 22.71 -0.27
N SER A 400 -47.46 21.69 0.59
CA SER A 400 -46.79 20.42 0.29
C SER A 400 -47.53 19.59 -0.78
N GLU A 401 -48.85 19.69 -0.82
CA GLU A 401 -49.70 18.90 -1.72
C GLU A 401 -49.93 19.60 -3.09
N THR A 402 -49.90 20.94 -3.13
CA THR A 402 -50.32 21.71 -4.32
C THR A 402 -49.19 21.99 -5.32
N SER A 403 -47.94 22.20 -4.86
CA SER A 403 -46.79 22.34 -5.77
C SER A 403 -45.43 22.27 -5.05
N PRO A 404 -44.52 21.34 -5.39
CA PRO A 404 -43.18 21.26 -4.79
C PRO A 404 -42.32 22.52 -4.94
N ALA A 405 -42.53 23.30 -6.00
CA ALA A 405 -41.76 24.51 -6.29
C ALA A 405 -42.03 25.65 -5.29
N THR A 406 -43.25 25.81 -4.80
CA THR A 406 -43.59 26.86 -3.82
C THR A 406 -42.99 26.56 -2.45
N LEU A 407 -42.92 25.27 -2.09
CA LEU A 407 -42.28 24.82 -0.87
C LEU A 407 -40.76 25.07 -0.92
N PHE A 408 -40.11 24.80 -2.05
CA PHE A 408 -38.69 25.12 -2.25
C PHE A 408 -38.39 26.63 -2.10
N LEU A 409 -39.23 27.50 -2.67
CA LEU A 409 -39.05 28.96 -2.54
C LEU A 409 -39.22 29.43 -1.09
N LEU A 410 -40.16 28.86 -0.35
CA LEU A 410 -40.37 29.18 1.07
C LEU A 410 -39.19 28.72 1.94
N GLN A 411 -38.64 27.54 1.67
CA GLN A 411 -37.43 27.04 2.33
C GLN A 411 -36.21 27.94 2.03
N PHE A 412 -36.05 28.36 0.77
CA PHE A 412 -34.96 29.26 0.37
C PHE A 412 -35.08 30.64 1.03
N ALA A 413 -36.30 31.19 1.11
CA ALA A 413 -36.57 32.45 1.80
C ALA A 413 -36.24 32.37 3.30
N PHE A 414 -36.54 31.24 3.95
CA PHE A 414 -36.18 31.01 5.35
C PHE A 414 -34.66 30.97 5.56
N ILE A 415 -33.91 30.31 4.67
CA ILE A 415 -32.44 30.29 4.74
C ILE A 415 -31.87 31.70 4.58
N LEU A 416 -32.37 32.48 3.62
CA LEU A 416 -31.94 33.88 3.43
C LEU A 416 -32.22 34.75 4.67
N LEU A 417 -33.38 34.55 5.33
CA LEU A 417 -33.72 35.24 6.57
C LEU A 417 -32.72 34.90 7.69
N THR A 418 -32.36 33.62 7.84
CA THR A 418 -31.37 33.19 8.84
C THR A 418 -29.98 33.75 8.56
N CYS A 419 -29.56 33.82 7.30
CA CYS A 419 -28.31 34.46 6.90
C CYS A 419 -28.29 35.96 7.19
N TYR A 420 -29.38 36.66 6.86
CA TYR A 420 -29.55 38.08 7.14
C TYR A 420 -29.51 38.36 8.65
N PHE A 421 -30.24 37.56 9.45
CA PHE A 421 -30.22 37.67 10.90
C PHE A 421 -28.85 37.39 11.49
N GLY A 422 -28.14 36.37 10.99
CA GLY A 422 -26.76 36.06 11.40
C GLY A 422 -25.81 37.23 11.15
N MET A 423 -25.88 37.85 9.96
CA MET A 423 -25.09 39.04 9.64
C MET A 423 -25.47 40.25 10.51
N TRP A 424 -26.76 40.47 10.75
CA TRP A 424 -27.24 41.56 11.60
C TRP A 424 -26.79 41.39 13.06
N PHE A 425 -26.91 40.17 13.60
CA PHE A 425 -26.51 39.85 14.97
C PHE A 425 -25.01 40.02 15.17
N LEU A 426 -24.18 39.50 14.25
CA LEU A 426 -22.74 39.70 14.31
C LEU A 426 -22.34 41.16 14.07
N GLY A 427 -23.01 41.89 13.19
CA GLY A 427 -22.76 43.32 12.99
C GLY A 427 -23.07 44.13 14.24
N ARG A 428 -24.16 43.79 14.95
CA ARG A 428 -24.53 44.40 16.23
C ARG A 428 -23.60 43.99 17.36
N SER A 429 -23.21 42.72 17.42
CA SER A 429 -22.25 42.22 18.42
C SER A 429 -20.86 42.80 18.19
N GLY A 430 -20.43 42.89 16.93
CA GLY A 430 -19.17 43.49 16.49
C GLY A 430 -19.05 44.95 16.89
N ARG A 431 -20.13 45.74 16.70
CA ARG A 431 -20.21 47.12 17.19
C ARG A 431 -20.17 47.22 18.72
N ARG A 432 -20.78 46.27 19.44
CA ARG A 432 -20.72 46.21 20.90
C ARG A 432 -19.38 45.73 21.45
N SER A 433 -18.63 44.94 20.68
CA SER A 433 -17.29 44.45 21.04
C SER A 433 -16.16 45.34 20.49
N GLY A 434 -16.48 46.36 19.70
CA GLY A 434 -15.52 47.14 18.91
C GLY A 434 -14.87 48.32 19.64
N GLU A 435 -15.17 48.57 20.91
CA GLU A 435 -14.66 49.75 21.63
C GLU A 435 -13.40 49.45 22.47
N LEU A 436 -12.47 48.66 21.92
CA LEU A 436 -11.11 48.54 22.45
C LEU A 436 -10.18 49.36 21.56
N LEU A 437 -9.89 50.60 21.97
CA LEU A 437 -8.90 51.41 21.29
C LEU A 437 -7.51 50.90 21.66
N ARG A 438 -6.74 50.45 20.68
CA ARG A 438 -5.38 49.94 20.88
C ARG A 438 -4.39 50.86 20.19
N LYS A 439 -3.47 51.46 20.94
CA LYS A 439 -2.40 52.29 20.39
C LYS A 439 -1.06 51.64 20.74
N ARG A 440 -0.27 51.28 19.73
CA ARG A 440 1.05 50.67 19.90
C ARG A 440 2.13 51.73 19.79
N ALA A 441 2.95 51.87 20.82
CA ALA A 441 4.14 52.71 20.83
C ALA A 441 5.38 51.81 20.69
N VAL A 442 6.21 52.06 19.67
CA VAL A 442 7.46 51.32 19.47
C VAL A 442 8.57 52.06 20.22
N ILE A 443 9.12 51.45 21.28
CA ILE A 443 10.08 52.09 22.19
C ILE A 443 11.52 51.76 21.79
N ASN A 444 11.81 50.50 21.43
CA ASN A 444 13.12 50.01 20.99
C ASN A 444 14.32 50.61 21.76
N ARG A 445 14.29 50.58 23.10
CA ARG A 445 15.37 51.10 23.95
C ARG A 445 16.00 50.01 24.81
N LYS A 446 17.30 50.14 25.05
CA LYS A 446 18.07 49.20 25.87
C LYS A 446 17.74 49.40 27.36
N ILE A 447 17.59 48.30 28.08
CA ILE A 447 17.37 48.25 29.53
C ILE A 447 18.71 48.44 30.22
N VAL A 448 18.79 49.39 31.15
CA VAL A 448 20.02 49.72 31.89
C VAL A 448 20.14 48.84 33.14
N ASP A 449 19.05 48.65 33.88
CA ASP A 449 18.99 47.79 35.05
C ASP A 449 17.72 46.92 35.05
N MET A 450 17.92 45.60 34.96
CA MET A 450 16.83 44.63 34.97
C MET A 450 16.15 44.54 36.34
N LYS A 451 16.89 44.75 37.43
CA LYS A 451 16.34 44.66 38.80
C LYS A 451 15.40 45.82 39.09
N ALA A 452 15.73 47.01 38.58
CA ALA A 452 14.88 48.19 38.65
C ALA A 452 13.56 47.99 37.87
N LEU A 453 13.64 47.38 36.68
CA LEU A 453 12.46 47.06 35.88
C LEU A 453 11.55 46.02 36.56
N ILE A 454 12.13 44.99 37.18
CA ILE A 454 11.35 43.97 37.91
C ILE A 454 10.64 44.58 39.11
N ARG A 455 11.33 45.42 39.91
CA ARG A 455 10.70 46.14 41.03
C ARG A 455 9.56 47.05 40.57
N PHE A 456 9.76 47.78 39.48
CA PHE A 456 8.69 48.59 38.88
C PHE A 456 7.47 47.76 38.47
N LEU A 457 7.69 46.58 37.87
CA LEU A 457 6.61 45.68 37.47
C LEU A 457 5.89 45.02 38.66
N GLU A 458 6.60 44.78 39.76
CA GLU A 458 6.02 44.33 41.04
C GLU A 458 5.17 45.44 41.67
N ASP A 459 5.69 46.68 41.72
CA ASP A 459 4.99 47.84 42.27
C ASP A 459 3.78 48.25 41.42
N ALA A 460 3.85 48.10 40.09
CA ALA A 460 2.76 48.40 39.16
C ALA A 460 1.64 47.35 39.16
N GLY A 461 1.79 46.24 39.89
CA GLY A 461 0.79 45.18 39.98
C GLY A 461 0.59 44.43 38.66
N CYS A 462 1.63 43.71 38.22
CA CYS A 462 1.59 42.85 37.04
C CYS A 462 0.38 41.89 37.04
N VAL A 463 -0.45 41.98 36.00
CA VAL A 463 -1.68 41.19 35.85
C VAL A 463 -1.40 39.86 35.16
N THR A 464 -0.51 39.86 34.15
CA THR A 464 -0.10 38.65 33.43
C THR A 464 1.31 38.82 32.86
N ALA A 465 2.18 37.83 33.10
CA ALA A 465 3.47 37.70 32.44
C ALA A 465 3.48 36.43 31.58
N GLN A 466 3.60 36.58 30.27
CA GLN A 466 3.70 35.47 29.32
C GLN A 466 5.10 35.46 28.71
N THR A 467 5.73 34.29 28.69
CA THR A 467 7.02 34.09 28.06
C THR A 467 6.82 33.34 26.76
N SER A 468 7.17 33.96 25.63
CA SER A 468 7.20 33.30 24.33
C SER A 468 8.64 33.20 23.84
N ALA A 469 9.10 31.98 23.56
CA ALA A 469 10.35 31.74 22.87
C ALA A 469 10.05 31.57 21.38
N ASP A 470 10.43 32.54 20.55
CA ASP A 470 10.28 32.42 19.09
C ASP A 470 11.61 31.96 18.51
N LYS A 471 11.67 30.69 18.07
CA LYS A 471 12.81 30.14 17.30
C LYS A 471 12.57 30.38 15.81
N LYS A 472 12.75 31.63 15.37
CA LYS A 472 12.80 31.95 13.94
C LYS A 472 14.23 32.26 13.52
N GLY A 473 14.90 31.25 12.96
CA GLY A 473 16.26 31.36 12.43
C GLY A 473 17.37 31.42 13.48
N PHE A 474 18.55 31.90 13.09
CA PHE A 474 19.81 31.92 13.85
C PHE A 474 19.85 32.81 15.11
N LYS A 475 18.73 33.40 15.55
CA LYS A 475 18.67 34.28 16.72
C LYS A 475 17.67 33.75 17.74
N ASP A 476 18.18 33.26 18.87
CA ASP A 476 17.37 32.98 20.05
C ASP A 476 16.93 34.32 20.66
N SER A 477 15.66 34.66 20.53
CA SER A 477 15.04 35.79 21.24
C SER A 477 14.01 35.27 22.24
N LYS A 478 14.21 35.59 23.52
CA LYS A 478 13.24 35.29 24.57
C LYS A 478 12.41 36.54 24.81
N ILE A 479 11.23 36.58 24.21
CA ILE A 479 10.32 37.72 24.32
C ILE A 479 9.41 37.47 25.53
N VAL A 480 9.46 38.38 26.49
CA VAL A 480 8.60 38.39 27.67
C VAL A 480 7.59 39.51 27.49
N THR A 481 6.31 39.14 27.44
CA THR A 481 5.21 40.09 27.35
C THR A 481 4.61 40.27 28.74
N VAL A 482 4.72 41.47 29.29
CA VAL A 482 4.24 41.80 30.63
C VAL A 482 3.11 42.80 30.53
N SER A 483 1.97 42.51 31.15
CA SER A 483 0.82 43.43 31.16
C SER A 483 0.51 43.89 32.57
N PHE A 484 0.36 45.21 32.75
CA PHE A 484 -0.02 45.83 34.02
C PHE A 484 -1.02 46.97 33.77
N THR A 485 -1.80 47.30 34.79
CA THR A 485 -2.75 48.42 34.76
C THR A 485 -2.22 49.55 35.62
N ASP A 486 -1.88 50.68 35.00
CA ASP A 486 -1.40 51.85 35.74
C ASP A 486 -2.60 52.64 36.31
N LYS A 487 -2.73 52.66 37.64
CA LYS A 487 -3.84 53.30 38.37
C LYS A 487 -3.65 54.82 38.58
N SER A 488 -2.63 55.44 37.98
CA SER A 488 -2.35 56.86 38.17
C SER A 488 -3.38 57.78 37.48
N PHE A 489 -4.34 58.28 38.25
CA PHE A 489 -5.42 59.15 37.76
C PHE A 489 -4.92 60.42 37.04
N PHE A 490 -3.86 61.04 37.54
CA PHE A 490 -3.30 62.28 36.98
C PHE A 490 -2.55 62.10 35.66
N ARG A 491 -2.08 60.89 35.32
CA ARG A 491 -1.38 60.64 34.05
C ARG A 491 -2.35 60.35 32.91
N TRP A 492 -3.43 59.65 33.21
CA TRP A 492 -4.37 59.14 32.21
C TRP A 492 -5.69 59.90 32.14
N PHE A 493 -5.98 60.82 33.09
CA PHE A 493 -7.13 61.72 33.11
C PHE A 493 -8.48 61.04 32.77
N GLY A 494 -8.76 59.89 33.38
CA GLY A 494 -10.02 59.18 33.17
C GLY A 494 -9.89 57.68 33.37
N ASP A 495 -9.71 56.94 32.27
CA ASP A 495 -9.65 55.48 32.26
C ASP A 495 -8.20 54.98 32.20
N TYR A 496 -7.92 53.98 33.04
CA TYR A 496 -6.60 53.36 33.17
C TYR A 496 -6.33 52.43 31.99
N PRO A 497 -5.30 52.66 31.16
CA PRO A 497 -4.96 51.71 30.11
C PRO A 497 -4.36 50.44 30.71
N LEU A 498 -4.68 49.31 30.08
CA LEU A 498 -3.87 48.11 30.21
C LEU A 498 -2.64 48.30 29.33
N VAL A 499 -1.47 48.42 29.97
CA VAL A 499 -0.16 48.60 29.34
C VAL A 499 0.50 47.24 29.22
N THR A 500 0.78 46.82 27.99
CA THR A 500 1.49 45.57 27.69
C THR A 500 2.85 45.88 27.10
N LEU A 501 3.92 45.58 27.83
CA LEU A 501 5.30 45.73 27.39
C LEU A 501 5.82 44.45 26.75
N GLU A 502 6.47 44.55 25.61
CA GLU A 502 7.24 43.49 24.97
C GLU A 502 8.73 43.69 25.25
N LEU A 503 9.30 42.79 26.04
CA LEU A 503 10.70 42.83 26.49
C LEU A 503 11.48 41.71 25.81
N ASP A 504 12.64 42.01 25.25
CA ASP A 504 13.62 41.00 24.87
C ASP A 504 14.58 40.77 26.04
N TYR A 505 14.44 39.62 26.69
CA TYR A 505 15.23 39.24 27.85
C TYR A 505 16.69 38.93 27.49
N VAL A 506 16.96 38.44 26.27
CA VAL A 506 18.31 38.04 25.84
C VAL A 506 19.12 39.26 25.46
N HIS A 507 18.51 40.17 24.69
CA HIS A 507 19.20 41.36 24.20
C HIS A 507 19.06 42.58 25.11
N MET A 508 18.27 42.49 26.19
CA MET A 508 18.00 43.56 27.15
C MET A 508 17.39 44.81 26.47
N PHE A 509 16.32 44.62 25.70
CA PHE A 509 15.59 45.71 25.03
C PHE A 509 14.10 45.73 25.38
N VAL A 510 13.53 46.92 25.51
CA VAL A 510 12.09 47.14 25.46
C VAL A 510 11.72 47.41 24.00
N ASN A 511 11.03 46.47 23.36
CA ASN A 511 10.71 46.55 21.93
C ASN A 511 9.50 47.46 21.70
N SER A 512 8.36 47.13 22.30
CA SER A 512 7.14 47.91 22.13
C SER A 512 6.28 47.93 23.39
N ALA A 513 5.46 48.96 23.52
CA ALA A 513 4.42 49.08 24.51
C ALA A 513 3.06 49.17 23.79
N LEU A 514 2.14 48.27 24.09
CA LEU A 514 0.77 48.32 23.63
C LEU A 514 -0.10 48.89 24.73
N LEU A 515 -0.77 50.00 24.44
CA LEU A 515 -1.76 50.60 25.32
C LEU A 515 -3.15 50.19 24.81
N SER A 516 -3.95 49.62 25.70
CA SER A 516 -5.33 49.26 25.41
C SER A 516 -6.28 49.94 26.39
N TRP A 517 -7.28 50.64 25.85
CA TRP A 517 -8.35 51.29 26.62
C TRP A 517 -9.68 50.61 26.33
N ASP A 518 -10.46 50.41 27.38
CA ASP A 518 -11.89 50.12 27.27
C ASP A 518 -12.61 51.46 27.07
N TYR A 519 -12.99 51.77 25.84
CA TYR A 519 -13.53 53.08 25.49
C TYR A 519 -15.03 53.15 25.80
N MET A 520 -15.40 53.83 26.89
CA MET A 520 -16.79 54.26 27.14
C MET A 520 -16.88 55.79 27.05
N GLY A 521 -16.67 56.33 25.84
CA GLY A 521 -17.15 57.67 25.47
C GLY A 521 -16.52 58.90 26.14
N LYS A 522 -15.31 58.83 26.71
CA LYS A 522 -14.60 60.03 27.22
C LYS A 522 -13.35 60.38 26.40
N ARG A 523 -13.06 61.68 26.29
CA ARG A 523 -11.93 62.24 25.51
C ARG A 523 -10.59 61.80 26.12
N ILE A 524 -9.76 61.11 25.34
CA ILE A 524 -8.35 60.85 25.69
C ILE A 524 -7.57 62.17 25.58
N SER A 525 -6.68 62.44 26.54
CA SER A 525 -5.74 63.57 26.46
C SER A 525 -4.89 63.49 25.20
N ARG A 526 -4.65 64.62 24.52
CA ARG A 526 -3.78 64.71 23.33
C ARG A 526 -2.28 64.42 23.61
N ALA A 527 -1.91 64.03 24.82
CA ALA A 527 -0.54 63.73 25.18
C ALA A 527 -0.01 62.49 24.43
N ASP A 528 1.19 62.59 23.87
CA ASP A 528 1.86 61.53 23.11
C ASP A 528 2.08 60.29 24.02
N PRO A 529 1.39 59.17 23.77
CA PRO A 529 1.48 57.98 24.63
C PRO A 529 2.87 57.37 24.66
N TYR A 530 3.68 57.60 23.61
CA TYR A 530 5.08 57.21 23.60
C TYR A 530 5.89 57.95 24.68
N ALA A 531 5.65 59.25 24.86
CA ALA A 531 6.35 60.07 25.84
C ALA A 531 6.00 59.63 27.27
N LEU A 532 4.71 59.41 27.55
CA LEU A 532 4.23 58.95 28.85
C LEU A 532 4.85 57.61 29.27
N VAL A 533 4.90 56.62 28.36
CA VAL A 533 5.49 55.31 28.68
C VAL A 533 7.01 55.39 28.84
N CYS A 534 7.69 56.23 28.04
CA CYS A 534 9.12 56.46 28.23
C CYS A 534 9.42 57.12 29.58
N ASP A 535 8.62 58.10 30.00
CA ASP A 535 8.80 58.79 31.27
C ASP A 535 8.60 57.82 32.45
N MET A 536 7.60 56.93 32.40
CA MET A 536 7.41 55.88 33.40
C MET A 536 8.65 54.99 33.57
N LEU A 537 9.25 54.56 32.44
CA LEU A 537 10.41 53.66 32.45
C LEU A 537 11.70 54.37 32.85
N VAL A 538 11.80 55.67 32.62
CA VAL A 538 12.94 56.51 33.06
C VAL A 538 12.86 56.83 34.55
N GLU A 539 11.67 57.18 35.06
CA GLU A 539 11.46 57.39 36.51
C GLU A 539 11.74 56.12 37.32
N ALA A 540 11.38 54.96 36.77
CA ALA A 540 11.71 53.66 37.35
C ALA A 540 13.20 53.29 37.30
N GLY A 541 14.04 54.07 36.60
CA GLY A 541 15.45 53.76 36.39
C GLY A 541 15.71 52.57 35.46
N ALA A 542 14.67 52.06 34.77
CA ALA A 542 14.78 50.91 33.88
C ALA A 542 15.43 51.25 32.53
N ILE A 543 15.25 52.49 32.05
CA ILE A 543 15.81 53.00 30.79
C ILE A 543 16.53 54.33 31.05
N SER A 544 17.61 54.61 30.32
CA SER A 544 18.31 55.90 30.41
C SER A 544 17.46 57.06 29.88
N LYS A 545 17.58 58.22 30.53
CA LYS A 545 16.99 59.48 30.05
C LYS A 545 17.57 59.78 28.66
N ALA A 546 16.72 60.12 27.70
CA ALA A 546 17.17 60.38 26.32
C ALA A 546 18.20 61.53 26.32
N ASP A 547 19.31 61.37 25.58
CA ASP A 547 20.23 62.47 25.34
C ASP A 547 19.52 63.53 24.48
N PRO A 548 19.37 64.79 24.95
CA PRO A 548 18.69 65.85 24.19
C PRO A 548 19.35 66.18 22.85
N ARG A 549 20.54 65.63 22.56
CA ARG A 549 21.26 65.80 21.29
C ARG A 549 20.82 64.83 20.17
N ASN A 550 19.93 63.87 20.44
CA ASN A 550 19.47 62.91 19.45
C ASN A 550 17.93 62.97 19.29
N PRO A 551 17.39 63.86 18.42
CA PRO A 551 15.95 63.99 18.25
C PRO A 551 15.34 62.71 17.65
N LYS A 552 14.03 62.50 17.87
CA LYS A 552 13.24 61.37 17.35
C LYS A 552 13.67 61.02 15.91
N PRO A 553 13.95 59.75 15.57
CA PRO A 553 14.23 59.38 14.18
C PRO A 553 13.05 59.79 13.30
N ARG A 554 13.33 60.30 12.09
CA ARG A 554 12.43 61.06 11.20
C ARG A 554 11.07 60.40 10.90
N TRP A 555 10.94 59.09 11.12
CA TRP A 555 9.75 58.28 10.89
C TRP A 555 8.84 58.11 12.13
N LEU A 556 9.16 58.78 13.24
CA LEU A 556 8.42 58.80 14.50
C LEU A 556 7.86 60.21 14.86
N ARG A 557 7.97 61.19 13.95
CA ARG A 557 7.26 62.48 14.08
C ARG A 557 5.83 62.29 13.60
N GLU A 558 4.85 62.70 14.40
CA GLU A 558 3.47 62.84 13.92
C GLU A 558 3.45 63.88 12.78
N PRO A 559 2.61 63.72 11.74
CA PRO A 559 2.64 64.59 10.56
C PRO A 559 2.17 66.04 10.79
N ASP A 560 1.84 66.44 12.03
CA ASP A 560 1.21 67.73 12.33
C ASP A 560 2.17 68.79 12.93
N GLU A 561 3.49 68.57 12.95
CA GLU A 561 4.47 69.57 13.45
C GLU A 561 5.25 70.32 12.36
N GLU A 562 4.81 70.26 11.10
CA GLU A 562 5.22 71.22 10.06
C GLU A 562 3.96 71.80 9.41
N TYR A 563 3.36 72.81 10.04
CA TYR A 563 2.85 74.07 9.47
C TYR A 563 2.08 74.90 10.52
#